data_AF-A0A1V5JYK3-F1
#
_entry.id   AF-A0A1V5JYK3-F1
#
_cell.length_a   1.000
_cell.length_b   1.000
_cell.length_c   1.000
_cell.angle_alpha   90.00
_cell.angle_beta   90.00
_cell.angle_gamma   90.00
#
_symmetry.space_group_name_H-M   'P 1'
#
loop_
_entity.id
_entity.type
_entity.pdbx_description
1 polymer ?
#
loop_
_entity_poly.entity_id
_entity_poly.type
_entity_poly.pdbx_seq_one_letter_code
_entity_poly.pdbx_strand_id
1 'polypeptide(L)'
;MSTPFVELGDKERFAVRIELFPDPDEGRYASPEEALSWGRFDLWVQGRNLCAPHGVTWYLLPLFEWFVHNWNAIFHESRLPVLSDDEPSPWVRRDDDARSLPYLSDEEADRREALWYEWSLRHAWRSAAEGGLFPDLLLLREDDFVRFSWGPPPPVGTPPGPVFEHSRGDALVPLDAVCTPLFDALREMSDFMIQQGEAWALEDLSRLEALRKNVQELRTVAPEERLIWLSGIARTSEGARQKVEMLKDCLGDSFSAFALDGVSPGELVLEGSSLASMMYGSTSPEIGEKDVLLLARSVMMLPIGGRATPDPGDGFLQALFGRLRHRRASS
;
A
#
# COMPACT_ATOMS: atom_id res chain seq x y z
N MET A 1 -29.32 8.15 21.95
CA MET A 1 -28.44 8.86 20.99
C MET A 1 -28.12 7.87 19.89
N SER A 2 -28.18 8.29 18.63
CA SER A 2 -27.81 7.42 17.50
C SER A 2 -26.30 7.18 17.53
N THR A 3 -25.89 5.94 17.32
CA THR A 3 -24.48 5.54 17.20
C THR A 3 -23.82 6.28 16.03
N PRO A 4 -22.66 6.96 16.22
CA PRO A 4 -21.93 7.57 15.11
C PRO A 4 -21.53 6.49 14.10
N PHE A 5 -21.87 6.70 12.82
CA PHE A 5 -21.47 5.81 11.75
C PHE A 5 -21.25 6.56 10.44
N VAL A 6 -20.40 5.99 9.59
CA VAL A 6 -20.15 6.43 8.22
C VAL A 6 -20.23 5.20 7.32
N GLU A 7 -20.87 5.35 6.16
CA GLU A 7 -20.85 4.36 5.08
C GLU A 7 -20.56 5.11 3.78
N LEU A 8 -19.42 4.83 3.16
CA LEU A 8 -18.93 5.53 1.98
C LEU A 8 -18.50 4.53 0.90
N GLY A 9 -18.75 4.89 -0.36
CA GLY A 9 -18.43 4.09 -1.54
C GLY A 9 -19.62 3.31 -2.10
N ASP A 10 -19.33 2.31 -2.91
CA ASP A 10 -20.28 1.42 -3.58
C ASP A 10 -19.93 -0.03 -3.25
N LYS A 11 -20.82 -0.74 -2.53
CA LYS A 11 -20.58 -2.11 -2.07
C LYS A 11 -20.30 -3.09 -3.21
N GLU A 12 -20.80 -2.83 -4.41
CA GLU A 12 -20.53 -3.67 -5.59
C GLU A 12 -19.13 -3.46 -6.16
N ARG A 13 -18.44 -2.36 -5.80
CA ARG A 13 -17.07 -2.05 -6.22
C ARG A 13 -16.12 -2.04 -5.02
N PHE A 14 -16.25 -1.03 -4.18
CA PHE A 14 -15.56 -0.84 -2.93
C PHE A 14 -16.37 0.07 -2.01
N ALA A 15 -16.53 -0.35 -0.77
CA ALA A 15 -17.12 0.50 0.27
C ALA A 15 -16.51 0.21 1.63
N VAL A 16 -16.55 1.22 2.49
CA VAL A 16 -16.20 1.10 3.91
C VAL A 16 -17.40 1.51 4.74
N ARG A 17 -17.63 0.79 5.84
CA ARG A 17 -18.55 1.22 6.88
C ARG A 17 -17.84 1.17 8.22
N ILE A 18 -17.98 2.25 8.97
CA ILE A 18 -17.39 2.40 10.29
C ILE A 18 -18.51 2.80 11.24
N GLU A 19 -18.57 2.17 12.41
CA GLU A 19 -19.55 2.45 13.44
C GLU A 19 -18.86 2.47 14.81
N LEU A 20 -18.99 3.55 15.57
CA LEU A 20 -18.33 3.71 16.88
C LEU A 20 -19.30 3.38 18.02
N PHE A 21 -18.89 2.51 18.94
CA PHE A 21 -19.70 2.11 20.09
C PHE A 21 -19.04 2.59 21.39
N PRO A 22 -19.80 2.67 22.49
CA PRO A 22 -19.19 2.75 23.80
C PRO A 22 -18.24 1.58 24.03
N ASP A 23 -17.04 1.86 24.55
CA ASP A 23 -16.09 0.84 24.96
C ASP A 23 -16.71 -0.08 26.04
N PRO A 24 -16.80 -1.40 25.80
CA PRO A 24 -17.36 -2.35 26.75
C PRO A 24 -16.58 -2.43 28.07
N ASP A 25 -15.29 -2.06 28.06
CA ASP A 25 -14.44 -2.03 29.24
C ASP A 25 -14.41 -0.65 29.91
N GLU A 26 -15.22 0.30 29.43
CA GLU A 26 -15.34 1.66 29.97
C GLU A 26 -13.98 2.38 30.09
N GLY A 27 -13.06 2.15 29.14
CA GLY A 27 -11.73 2.75 29.12
C GLY A 27 -10.76 2.15 30.14
N ARG A 28 -11.07 1.01 30.78
CA ARG A 28 -10.23 0.43 31.83
C ARG A 28 -8.87 -0.05 31.33
N TYR A 29 -8.80 -0.53 30.08
CA TYR A 29 -7.61 -1.17 29.50
C TYR A 29 -7.06 -0.47 28.26
N ALA A 30 -7.58 0.72 27.95
CA ALA A 30 -7.22 1.51 26.79
C ALA A 30 -6.99 2.97 27.19
N SER A 31 -6.21 3.70 26.39
CA SER A 31 -6.15 5.16 26.55
C SER A 31 -7.54 5.79 26.28
N PRO A 32 -7.83 6.99 26.82
CA PRO A 32 -9.10 7.66 26.58
C PRO A 32 -9.41 7.85 25.08
N GLU A 33 -8.38 8.13 24.26
CA GLU A 33 -8.50 8.27 22.82
C GLU A 33 -8.78 6.94 22.11
N GLU A 34 -8.19 5.84 22.56
CA GLU A 34 -8.50 4.49 22.04
C GLU A 34 -9.93 4.10 22.40
N ALA A 35 -10.38 4.35 23.63
CA ALA A 35 -11.75 4.05 24.05
C ALA A 35 -12.81 4.75 23.19
N LEU A 36 -12.52 5.96 22.68
CA LEU A 36 -13.38 6.66 21.70
C LEU A 36 -13.46 5.96 20.34
N SER A 37 -12.42 5.20 19.99
CA SER A 37 -12.31 4.49 18.72
C SER A 37 -12.85 3.06 18.75
N TRP A 38 -13.37 2.60 19.91
CA TRP A 38 -14.00 1.29 19.99
C TRP A 38 -15.17 1.24 19.02
N GLY A 39 -15.12 0.31 18.07
CA GLY A 39 -16.05 0.34 16.95
C GLY A 39 -15.97 -0.90 16.08
N ARG A 40 -16.81 -0.91 15.05
CA ARG A 40 -16.83 -1.91 13.99
C ARG A 40 -16.38 -1.31 12.67
N PHE A 41 -15.52 -2.03 11.96
CA PHE A 41 -15.09 -1.75 10.61
C PHE A 41 -15.54 -2.88 9.66
N ASP A 42 -16.27 -2.52 8.62
CA ASP A 42 -16.65 -3.41 7.52
C ASP A 42 -16.04 -2.91 6.21
N LEU A 43 -15.55 -3.85 5.41
CA LEU A 43 -14.90 -3.59 4.12
C LEU A 43 -15.55 -4.41 3.02
N TRP A 44 -16.15 -3.73 2.05
CA TRP A 44 -16.65 -4.38 0.84
C TRP A 44 -15.66 -4.25 -0.30
N VAL A 45 -15.40 -5.37 -0.97
CA VAL A 45 -14.60 -5.46 -2.19
C VAL A 45 -15.36 -6.34 -3.17
N GLN A 46 -15.78 -5.75 -4.30
CA GLN A 46 -16.55 -6.45 -5.35
C GLN A 46 -17.77 -7.24 -4.80
N GLY A 47 -18.60 -6.59 -3.98
CA GLY A 47 -19.80 -7.20 -3.39
C GLY A 47 -19.55 -8.09 -2.17
N ARG A 48 -18.28 -8.35 -1.80
CA ARG A 48 -17.91 -9.22 -0.67
C ARG A 48 -17.50 -8.40 0.54
N ASN A 49 -18.14 -8.61 1.69
CA ASN A 49 -17.67 -8.02 2.94
C ASN A 49 -16.53 -8.88 3.51
N LEU A 50 -15.30 -8.42 3.38
CA LEU A 50 -14.11 -9.15 3.84
C LEU A 50 -14.02 -9.25 5.38
N CYS A 51 -14.82 -8.47 6.10
CA CYS A 51 -14.97 -8.54 7.55
C CYS A 51 -16.19 -9.38 8.00
N ALA A 52 -16.94 -9.98 7.07
CA ALA A 52 -18.11 -10.81 7.38
C ALA A 52 -17.75 -12.04 8.23
N PRO A 53 -18.67 -12.54 9.08
CA PRO A 53 -20.08 -12.11 9.18
C PRO A 53 -20.35 -10.98 10.17
N HIS A 54 -19.37 -10.57 10.98
CA HIS A 54 -19.62 -9.68 12.13
C HIS A 54 -18.98 -8.29 12.03
N GLY A 55 -18.16 -8.04 11.01
CA GLY A 55 -17.27 -6.89 10.96
C GLY A 55 -16.06 -7.09 11.87
N VAL A 56 -15.03 -6.25 11.72
CA VAL A 56 -13.92 -6.19 12.67
C VAL A 56 -14.33 -5.26 13.81
N THR A 57 -14.53 -5.81 15.01
CA THR A 57 -14.86 -5.01 16.20
C THR A 57 -13.66 -4.91 17.13
N TRP A 58 -13.09 -3.72 17.24
CA TRP A 58 -11.91 -3.45 18.09
C TRP A 58 -11.74 -1.94 18.33
N TYR A 59 -10.65 -1.55 18.99
CA TYR A 59 -10.13 -0.18 18.96
C TYR A 59 -9.62 0.13 17.54
N LEU A 60 -10.29 1.04 16.84
CA LEU A 60 -10.03 1.34 15.43
C LEU A 60 -8.96 2.42 15.21
N LEU A 61 -8.55 3.14 16.26
CA LEU A 61 -7.54 4.21 16.16
C LEU A 61 -6.22 3.71 15.54
N PRO A 62 -5.62 2.57 15.97
CA PRO A 62 -4.41 2.05 15.34
C PRO A 62 -4.59 1.71 13.85
N LEU A 63 -5.78 1.24 13.45
CA LEU A 63 -6.10 0.98 12.04
C LEU A 63 -6.09 2.27 11.21
N PHE A 64 -6.72 3.33 11.73
CA PHE A 64 -6.78 4.62 11.04
C PHE A 64 -5.39 5.23 10.89
N GLU A 65 -4.60 5.18 11.96
CA GLU A 65 -3.20 5.60 11.92
C GLU A 65 -2.41 4.78 10.91
N TRP A 66 -2.56 3.46 10.89
CA TRP A 66 -1.87 2.61 9.94
C TRP A 66 -2.17 2.98 8.48
N PHE A 67 -3.44 3.25 8.14
CA PHE A 67 -3.80 3.69 6.79
C PHE A 67 -3.12 5.00 6.41
N VAL A 68 -3.10 5.96 7.33
CA VAL A 68 -2.52 7.28 7.06
C VAL A 68 -0.99 7.20 6.94
N HIS A 69 -0.33 6.48 7.84
CA HIS A 69 1.13 6.31 7.81
C HIS A 69 1.60 5.52 6.58
N ASN A 70 0.80 4.57 6.09
CA ASN A 70 1.17 3.71 4.97
C ASN A 70 0.49 4.07 3.64
N TRP A 71 -0.25 5.18 3.58
CA TRP A 71 -1.02 5.58 2.40
C TRP A 71 -0.21 5.52 1.10
N ASN A 72 0.97 6.12 1.12
CA ASN A 72 1.83 6.16 -0.07
C ASN A 72 2.37 4.78 -0.42
N ALA A 73 2.77 3.96 0.55
CA ALA A 73 3.21 2.59 0.29
C ALA A 73 2.08 1.77 -0.33
N ILE A 74 0.89 1.75 0.27
CA ILE A 74 -0.26 0.98 -0.20
C ILE A 74 -0.66 1.35 -1.64
N PHE A 75 -0.72 2.65 -1.95
CA PHE A 75 -1.29 3.15 -3.22
C PHE A 75 -0.26 3.59 -4.26
N HIS A 76 1.04 3.42 -4.00
CA HIS A 76 2.11 3.76 -4.95
C HIS A 76 3.18 2.68 -5.05
N GLU A 77 3.47 1.90 -4.00
CA GLU A 77 4.41 0.78 -4.09
C GLU A 77 3.74 -0.40 -4.83
N SER A 78 4.25 -0.73 -6.02
CA SER A 78 3.77 -1.84 -6.85
C SER A 78 4.64 -3.10 -6.75
N ARG A 79 5.75 -3.01 -6.02
CA ARG A 79 6.77 -4.05 -5.97
C ARG A 79 6.55 -4.96 -4.77
N LEU A 80 6.59 -6.28 -5.00
CA LEU A 80 6.67 -7.27 -3.94
C LEU A 80 8.12 -7.49 -3.46
N PRO A 81 8.32 -7.97 -2.22
CA PRO A 81 9.65 -8.08 -1.59
C PRO A 81 10.67 -8.92 -2.37
N VAL A 82 10.17 -9.94 -3.07
CA VAL A 82 10.97 -10.89 -3.86
C VAL A 82 10.53 -10.81 -5.32
N LEU A 83 11.50 -10.83 -6.24
CA LEU A 83 11.24 -10.83 -7.67
C LEU A 83 10.72 -12.20 -8.12
N SER A 84 9.51 -12.21 -8.70
CA SER A 84 8.95 -13.32 -9.46
C SER A 84 8.01 -12.72 -10.51
N ASP A 85 8.17 -13.13 -11.76
CA ASP A 85 7.49 -12.50 -12.91
C ASP A 85 6.11 -13.12 -13.19
N ASP A 86 5.75 -14.23 -12.54
CA ASP A 86 4.66 -15.10 -13.02
C ASP A 86 3.35 -15.01 -12.23
N GLU A 87 3.34 -14.48 -11.00
CA GLU A 87 2.18 -14.56 -10.10
C GLU A 87 1.91 -13.22 -9.40
N PRO A 88 0.89 -12.43 -9.74
CA PRO A 88 0.72 -11.09 -9.17
C PRO A 88 0.14 -11.07 -7.74
N SER A 89 -0.47 -12.14 -7.23
CA SER A 89 -1.10 -12.15 -5.91
C SER A 89 -0.06 -12.20 -4.77
N PRO A 90 -0.06 -11.21 -3.84
CA PRO A 90 0.84 -11.20 -2.69
C PRO A 90 0.79 -12.47 -1.84
N TRP A 91 -0.41 -13.02 -1.59
CA TRP A 91 -0.53 -14.25 -0.79
C TRP A 91 0.00 -15.48 -1.51
N VAL A 92 -0.24 -15.60 -2.82
CA VAL A 92 0.29 -16.74 -3.58
C VAL A 92 1.81 -16.67 -3.63
N ARG A 93 2.39 -15.49 -3.87
CA ARG A 93 3.86 -15.31 -3.81
C ARG A 93 4.44 -15.65 -2.46
N ARG A 94 3.79 -15.23 -1.37
CA ARG A 94 4.25 -15.55 -0.01
C ARG A 94 4.23 -17.06 0.25
N ASP A 95 3.19 -17.76 -0.19
CA ASP A 95 3.09 -19.22 -0.09
C ASP A 95 4.19 -19.92 -0.93
N ASP A 96 4.43 -19.46 -2.15
CA ASP A 96 5.48 -19.97 -3.04
C ASP A 96 6.87 -19.79 -2.44
N ASP A 97 7.14 -18.60 -1.90
CA ASP A 97 8.40 -18.29 -1.24
C ASP A 97 8.60 -19.17 -0.01
N ALA A 98 7.56 -19.35 0.82
CA ALA A 98 7.61 -20.21 1.99
C ALA A 98 7.94 -21.68 1.62
N ARG A 99 7.42 -22.17 0.49
CA ARG A 99 7.74 -23.52 -0.02
C ARG A 99 9.19 -23.67 -0.48
N SER A 100 9.84 -22.58 -0.86
CA SER A 100 11.23 -22.60 -1.31
C SER A 100 12.25 -22.51 -0.16
N LEU A 101 11.83 -22.12 1.05
CA LEU A 101 12.70 -21.96 2.22
C LEU A 101 13.59 -23.17 2.53
N PRO A 102 13.12 -24.44 2.45
CA PRO A 102 13.97 -25.60 2.73
C PRO A 102 15.15 -25.78 1.77
N TYR A 103 15.20 -25.04 0.66
CA TYR A 103 16.25 -25.09 -0.35
C TYR A 103 17.20 -23.89 -0.28
N LEU A 104 16.97 -22.94 0.63
CA LEU A 104 17.83 -21.79 0.87
C LEU A 104 18.83 -22.08 1.99
N SER A 105 19.95 -21.36 2.01
CA SER A 105 20.76 -21.27 3.23
C SER A 105 20.02 -20.49 4.31
N ASP A 106 20.38 -20.70 5.58
CA ASP A 106 19.77 -19.99 6.72
C ASP A 106 19.85 -18.46 6.54
N GLU A 107 20.99 -17.93 6.08
CA GLU A 107 21.17 -16.49 5.84
C GLU A 107 20.23 -15.96 4.74
N GLU A 108 19.99 -16.74 3.68
CA GLU A 108 19.08 -16.37 2.60
C GLU A 108 17.62 -16.46 3.03
N ALA A 109 17.27 -17.45 3.86
CA ALA A 109 15.95 -17.59 4.45
C ALA A 109 15.63 -16.42 5.39
N ASP A 110 16.54 -16.11 6.33
CA ASP A 110 16.41 -15.00 7.27
C ASP A 110 16.26 -13.65 6.54
N ARG A 111 17.10 -13.41 5.53
CA ARG A 111 17.02 -12.19 4.72
C ARG A 111 15.68 -12.10 4.01
N ARG A 112 15.16 -13.21 3.48
CA ARG A 112 13.87 -13.22 2.78
C ARG A 112 12.70 -12.97 3.73
N GLU A 113 12.72 -13.58 4.91
CA GLU A 113 11.69 -13.36 5.93
C GLU A 113 11.67 -11.91 6.41
N ALA A 114 12.84 -11.32 6.64
CA ALA A 114 12.96 -9.90 7.01
C ALA A 114 12.32 -8.98 5.96
N LEU A 115 12.52 -9.26 4.66
CA LEU A 115 11.93 -8.47 3.58
C LEU A 115 10.40 -8.58 3.54
N TRP A 116 9.86 -9.79 3.70
CA TRP A 116 8.42 -9.99 3.79
C TRP A 116 7.83 -9.32 5.02
N TYR A 117 8.53 -9.37 6.15
CA TYR A 117 8.11 -8.71 7.38
C TYR A 117 8.04 -7.19 7.20
N GLU A 118 9.12 -6.55 6.75
CA GLU A 118 9.19 -5.10 6.54
C GLU A 118 8.13 -4.59 5.56
N TRP A 119 7.89 -5.33 4.47
CA TRP A 119 6.84 -5.00 3.52
C TRP A 119 5.44 -5.21 4.12
N SER A 120 5.22 -6.32 4.84
CA SER A 120 3.94 -6.60 5.49
C SER A 120 3.56 -5.50 6.48
N LEU A 121 4.52 -4.89 7.19
CA LEU A 121 4.26 -3.77 8.09
C LEU A 121 3.50 -2.61 7.42
N ARG A 122 3.70 -2.40 6.11
CA ARG A 122 3.07 -1.32 5.34
C ARG A 122 1.86 -1.76 4.51
N HIS A 123 1.77 -3.06 4.20
CA HIS A 123 0.80 -3.58 3.24
C HIS A 123 -0.22 -4.55 3.86
N ALA A 124 0.01 -5.04 5.07
CA ALA A 124 -0.87 -5.99 5.75
C ALA A 124 -1.71 -5.30 6.84
N TRP A 125 -3.03 -5.48 6.77
CA TRP A 125 -3.95 -4.98 7.81
C TRP A 125 -3.62 -5.48 9.22
N ARG A 126 -3.11 -6.70 9.33
CA ARG A 126 -2.73 -7.28 10.63
C ARG A 126 -1.60 -6.52 11.31
N SER A 127 -0.84 -5.71 10.59
CA SER A 127 0.17 -4.85 11.20
C SER A 127 -0.43 -3.69 12.01
N ALA A 128 -1.73 -3.41 11.86
CA ALA A 128 -2.48 -2.48 12.69
C ALA A 128 -3.25 -3.16 13.84
N ALA A 129 -3.24 -4.49 13.90
CA ALA A 129 -4.13 -5.27 14.75
C ALA A 129 -3.60 -5.42 16.17
N GLU A 130 -3.45 -4.31 16.92
CA GLU A 130 -2.98 -4.27 18.32
C GLU A 130 -3.84 -5.12 19.27
N GLY A 131 -3.72 -6.45 19.19
CA GLY A 131 -4.56 -7.44 19.84
C GLY A 131 -5.89 -7.76 19.15
N GLY A 132 -6.31 -6.96 18.17
CA GLY A 132 -7.60 -7.12 17.48
C GLY A 132 -7.62 -8.26 16.47
N LEU A 133 -8.81 -8.80 16.19
CA LEU A 133 -8.98 -9.81 15.16
C LEU A 133 -9.30 -9.16 13.80
N PHE A 134 -8.29 -9.09 12.93
CA PHE A 134 -8.42 -8.56 11.57
C PHE A 134 -8.29 -9.68 10.52
N PRO A 135 -8.98 -9.55 9.37
CA PRO A 135 -8.76 -10.47 8.26
C PRO A 135 -7.32 -10.38 7.78
N ASP A 136 -6.79 -11.50 7.29
CA ASP A 136 -5.47 -11.55 6.67
C ASP A 136 -5.54 -10.88 5.29
N LEU A 137 -5.53 -9.55 5.27
CA LEU A 137 -5.64 -8.73 4.07
C LEU A 137 -4.32 -8.04 3.76
N LEU A 138 -3.84 -8.23 2.53
CA LEU A 138 -2.71 -7.54 1.93
C LEU A 138 -3.23 -6.59 0.84
N LEU A 139 -2.73 -5.37 0.83
CA LEU A 139 -3.02 -4.38 -0.21
C LEU A 139 -1.75 -4.09 -1.01
N LEU A 140 -1.85 -4.03 -2.33
CA LEU A 140 -0.73 -3.70 -3.22
C LEU A 140 -1.25 -2.90 -4.41
N ARG A 141 -0.51 -1.89 -4.87
CA ARG A 141 -0.83 -1.22 -6.13
C ARG A 141 -0.49 -2.11 -7.32
N GLU A 142 -1.41 -2.19 -8.27
CA GLU A 142 -1.16 -2.75 -9.60
C GLU A 142 -1.69 -1.79 -10.66
N ASP A 143 -0.78 -1.08 -11.33
CA ASP A 143 -1.11 0.00 -12.26
C ASP A 143 -2.10 1.00 -11.66
N ASP A 144 -3.31 1.11 -12.23
CA ASP A 144 -4.40 2.00 -11.79
C ASP A 144 -5.37 1.34 -10.82
N PHE A 145 -4.97 0.20 -10.25
CA PHE A 145 -5.79 -0.60 -9.37
C PHE A 145 -5.08 -0.82 -8.03
N VAL A 146 -5.89 -1.10 -7.01
CA VAL A 146 -5.47 -1.68 -5.76
C VAL A 146 -5.86 -3.15 -5.79
N ARG A 147 -4.88 -4.01 -5.60
CA ARG A 147 -5.06 -5.42 -5.35
C ARG A 147 -5.37 -5.64 -3.89
N PHE A 148 -6.52 -6.22 -3.61
CA PHE A 148 -6.92 -6.76 -2.32
C PHE A 148 -6.69 -8.25 -2.36
N SER A 149 -5.69 -8.72 -1.63
CA SER A 149 -5.33 -10.14 -1.55
C SER A 149 -5.60 -10.61 -0.13
N TRP A 150 -6.52 -11.57 0.05
CA TRP A 150 -6.87 -12.11 1.37
C TRP A 150 -6.66 -13.62 1.49
N GLY A 151 -6.41 -14.09 2.72
CA GLY A 151 -6.08 -15.47 3.07
C GLY A 151 -4.71 -15.56 3.74
N PRO A 152 -4.10 -16.74 3.90
CA PRO A 152 -4.70 -18.06 3.71
C PRO A 152 -5.77 -18.37 4.76
N PRO A 153 -6.58 -19.43 4.55
CA PRO A 153 -7.41 -19.97 5.61
C PRO A 153 -6.57 -20.37 6.84
N PRO A 154 -7.17 -20.43 8.04
CA PRO A 154 -6.50 -20.99 9.21
C PRO A 154 -5.93 -22.38 8.91
N PRO A 155 -4.72 -22.72 9.41
CA PRO A 155 -4.16 -24.05 9.26
C PRO A 155 -5.10 -25.18 9.74
N VAL A 156 -4.92 -26.37 9.20
CA VAL A 156 -5.65 -27.55 9.67
C VAL A 156 -5.33 -27.79 11.14
N GLY A 157 -6.38 -27.92 11.96
CA GLY A 157 -6.25 -28.11 13.39
C GLY A 157 -6.23 -26.82 14.22
N THR A 158 -6.36 -25.64 13.59
CA THR A 158 -6.64 -24.41 14.33
C THR A 158 -7.94 -24.60 15.13
N PRO A 159 -7.93 -24.33 16.45
CA PRO A 159 -9.14 -24.40 17.27
C PRO A 159 -10.28 -23.58 16.67
N PRO A 160 -11.54 -23.97 16.87
CA PRO A 160 -12.67 -23.17 16.43
C PRO A 160 -12.59 -21.79 17.10
N GLY A 161 -12.42 -20.76 16.26
CA GLY A 161 -12.39 -19.37 16.66
C GLY A 161 -13.28 -18.54 15.74
N PRO A 162 -13.36 -17.22 15.93
CA PRO A 162 -13.97 -16.34 14.93
C PRO A 162 -13.21 -16.48 13.60
N VAL A 163 -13.94 -16.88 12.55
CA VAL A 163 -13.40 -17.03 11.19
C VAL A 163 -14.14 -16.07 10.27
N PHE A 164 -13.39 -15.37 9.42
CA PHE A 164 -13.98 -14.55 8.36
C PHE A 164 -14.56 -15.44 7.26
N GLU A 165 -15.72 -15.07 6.74
CA GLU A 165 -16.45 -15.86 5.73
C GLU A 165 -15.62 -16.11 4.46
N HIS A 166 -14.85 -15.10 4.05
CA HIS A 166 -14.02 -15.17 2.85
C HIS A 166 -12.59 -15.56 3.21
N SER A 167 -12.29 -16.86 3.09
CA SER A 167 -11.03 -17.44 3.57
C SER A 167 -9.81 -17.27 2.66
N ARG A 168 -10.02 -17.06 1.36
CA ARG A 168 -8.95 -16.77 0.38
C ARG A 168 -9.54 -16.09 -0.84
N GLY A 169 -8.80 -15.18 -1.45
CA GLY A 169 -9.16 -14.60 -2.72
C GLY A 169 -8.33 -13.37 -3.06
N ASP A 170 -8.62 -12.84 -4.23
CA ASP A 170 -7.92 -11.69 -4.77
C ASP A 170 -8.90 -10.86 -5.61
N ALA A 171 -8.79 -9.54 -5.55
CA ALA A 171 -9.61 -8.62 -6.32
C ALA A 171 -8.84 -7.34 -6.67
N LEU A 172 -9.01 -6.89 -7.90
CA LEU A 172 -8.52 -5.58 -8.37
C LEU A 172 -9.67 -4.58 -8.32
N VAL A 173 -9.41 -3.41 -7.73
CA VAL A 173 -10.36 -2.30 -7.65
C VAL A 173 -9.67 -1.03 -8.13
N PRO A 174 -10.29 -0.20 -8.98
CA PRO A 174 -9.72 1.09 -9.39
C PRO A 174 -9.28 1.96 -8.20
N LEU A 175 -8.11 2.61 -8.31
CA LEU A 175 -7.53 3.45 -7.26
C LEU A 175 -8.49 4.54 -6.77
N ASP A 176 -9.13 5.24 -7.71
CA ASP A 176 -10.07 6.35 -7.44
C ASP A 176 -11.26 5.90 -6.56
N ALA A 177 -11.77 4.71 -6.83
CA ALA A 177 -12.89 4.10 -6.13
C ALA A 177 -12.53 3.65 -4.71
N VAL A 178 -11.23 3.44 -4.41
CA VAL A 178 -10.75 3.05 -3.08
C VAL A 178 -10.35 4.27 -2.26
N CYS A 179 -9.52 5.13 -2.85
CA CYS A 179 -8.82 6.20 -2.13
C CYS A 179 -9.79 7.28 -1.64
N THR A 180 -10.78 7.66 -2.44
CA THR A 180 -11.73 8.73 -2.05
C THR A 180 -12.62 8.30 -0.89
N PRO A 181 -13.36 7.17 -0.96
CA PRO A 181 -14.21 6.75 0.16
C PRO A 181 -13.42 6.46 1.44
N LEU A 182 -12.23 5.87 1.32
CA LEU A 182 -11.38 5.59 2.47
C LEU A 182 -10.87 6.88 3.14
N PHE A 183 -10.40 7.85 2.36
CA PHE A 183 -9.96 9.15 2.87
C PHE A 183 -11.10 9.87 3.60
N ASP A 184 -12.26 9.96 2.96
CA ASP A 184 -13.40 10.68 3.54
C ASP A 184 -13.90 9.99 4.81
N ALA A 185 -13.87 8.64 4.87
CA ALA A 185 -14.21 7.90 6.08
C ALA A 185 -13.24 8.16 7.24
N LEU A 186 -11.92 8.16 6.96
CA LEU A 186 -10.90 8.47 7.97
C LEU A 186 -11.04 9.89 8.49
N ARG A 187 -11.28 10.86 7.60
CA ARG A 187 -11.51 12.26 7.96
C ARG A 187 -12.72 12.38 8.88
N GLU A 188 -13.88 11.90 8.43
CA GLU A 188 -15.14 12.01 9.19
C GLU A 188 -15.04 11.32 10.55
N MET A 189 -14.43 10.14 10.62
CA MET A 189 -14.23 9.45 11.90
C MET A 189 -13.27 10.17 12.84
N SER A 190 -12.18 10.75 12.32
CA SER A 190 -11.28 11.55 13.14
C SER A 190 -11.98 12.79 13.73
N ASP A 191 -12.83 13.45 12.94
CA ASP A 191 -13.62 14.59 13.40
C ASP A 191 -14.66 14.18 14.44
N PHE A 192 -15.35 13.04 14.24
CA PHE A 192 -16.32 12.52 15.21
C PHE A 192 -15.67 12.19 16.55
N MET A 193 -14.52 11.50 16.55
CA MET A 193 -13.82 11.14 17.79
C MET A 193 -13.35 12.38 18.55
N ILE A 194 -12.83 13.41 17.86
CA ILE A 194 -12.43 14.68 18.49
C ILE A 194 -13.64 15.39 19.11
N GLN A 195 -14.74 15.53 18.37
CA GLN A 195 -15.96 16.18 18.87
C GLN A 195 -16.52 15.44 20.11
N GLN A 196 -16.48 14.10 20.08
CA GLN A 196 -16.92 13.30 21.21
C GLN A 196 -15.98 13.43 22.42
N GLY A 197 -14.67 13.43 22.20
CA GLY A 197 -13.67 13.67 23.24
C GLY A 197 -13.81 15.05 23.91
N GLU A 198 -14.03 16.10 23.11
CA GLU A 198 -14.31 17.45 23.61
C GLU A 198 -15.61 17.49 24.43
N ALA A 199 -16.67 16.84 23.94
CA ALA A 199 -17.95 16.74 24.65
C ALA A 199 -17.84 15.99 25.98
N TRP A 200 -16.90 15.04 26.09
CA TRP A 200 -16.59 14.30 27.31
C TRP A 200 -15.53 14.99 28.18
N ALA A 201 -15.04 16.16 27.76
CA ALA A 201 -14.00 16.93 28.44
C ALA A 201 -12.73 16.10 28.72
N LEU A 202 -12.31 15.27 27.76
CA LEU A 202 -11.04 14.58 27.84
C LEU A 202 -9.89 15.59 27.85
N GLU A 203 -8.90 15.36 28.71
CA GLU A 203 -7.78 16.30 28.92
C GLU A 203 -6.73 16.25 27.81
N ASP A 204 -6.60 15.09 27.14
CA ASP A 204 -5.64 14.86 26.07
C ASP A 204 -6.34 14.24 24.84
N LEU A 205 -6.23 14.94 23.71
CA LEU A 205 -6.71 14.52 22.39
C LEU A 205 -5.59 14.61 21.34
N SER A 206 -4.33 14.66 21.79
CA SER A 206 -3.19 14.95 20.92
C SER A 206 -2.96 13.89 19.83
N ARG A 207 -3.25 12.62 20.11
CA ARG A 207 -3.13 11.53 19.13
C ARG A 207 -4.23 11.62 18.07
N LEU A 208 -5.47 11.95 18.45
CA LEU A 208 -6.58 12.19 17.53
C LEU A 208 -6.38 13.46 16.70
N GLU A 209 -5.88 14.53 17.29
CA GLU A 209 -5.51 15.75 16.57
C GLU A 209 -4.39 15.49 15.56
N ALA A 210 -3.38 14.70 15.94
CA ALA A 210 -2.33 14.26 15.04
C ALA A 210 -2.89 13.40 13.90
N LEU A 211 -3.79 12.45 14.19
CA LEU A 211 -4.49 11.66 13.16
C LEU A 211 -5.23 12.58 12.18
N ARG A 212 -6.09 13.48 12.67
CA ARG A 212 -6.85 14.41 11.83
C ARG A 212 -5.93 15.25 10.94
N LYS A 213 -4.85 15.78 11.51
CA LYS A 213 -3.83 16.54 10.78
C LYS A 213 -3.19 15.67 9.69
N ASN A 214 -2.72 14.48 10.05
CA ASN A 214 -2.06 13.58 9.10
C ASN A 214 -3.01 13.16 7.96
N VAL A 215 -4.30 12.93 8.24
CA VAL A 215 -5.32 12.69 7.22
C VAL A 215 -5.38 13.88 6.27
N GLN A 216 -5.52 15.11 6.77
CA GLN A 216 -5.59 16.31 5.92
C GLN A 216 -4.33 16.50 5.08
N GLU A 217 -3.16 16.21 5.64
CA GLU A 217 -1.87 16.33 4.96
C GLU A 217 -1.74 15.38 3.75
N LEU A 218 -2.48 14.26 3.71
CA LEU A 218 -2.48 13.32 2.59
C LEU A 218 -2.77 14.02 1.24
N ARG A 219 -3.63 15.04 1.22
CA ARG A 219 -3.96 15.81 0.00
C ARG A 219 -2.88 16.80 -0.43
N THR A 220 -1.97 17.12 0.48
CA THR A 220 -0.93 18.14 0.29
C THR A 220 0.45 17.54 0.00
N VAL A 221 0.57 16.22 0.05
CA VAL A 221 1.81 15.51 -0.29
C VAL A 221 2.20 15.82 -1.74
N ALA A 222 3.43 16.30 -1.92
CA ALA A 222 3.97 16.63 -3.23
C ALA A 222 3.99 15.38 -4.15
N PRO A 223 3.64 15.50 -5.45
CA PRO A 223 3.70 14.39 -6.41
C PRO A 223 5.05 13.67 -6.43
N GLU A 224 6.14 14.40 -6.22
CA GLU A 224 7.51 13.87 -6.18
C GLU A 224 7.70 12.86 -5.05
N GLU A 225 7.12 13.09 -3.87
CA GLU A 225 7.21 12.15 -2.75
C GLU A 225 6.45 10.84 -3.05
N ARG A 226 5.36 10.92 -3.83
CA ARG A 226 4.61 9.74 -4.29
C ARG A 226 5.34 8.99 -5.40
N LEU A 227 6.03 9.71 -6.28
CA LEU A 227 6.87 9.11 -7.32
C LEU A 227 7.98 8.24 -6.75
N ILE A 228 8.52 8.60 -5.57
CA ILE A 228 9.55 7.80 -4.89
C ILE A 228 9.05 6.37 -4.67
N TRP A 229 7.84 6.21 -4.15
CA TRP A 229 7.19 4.92 -3.95
C TRP A 229 6.85 4.23 -5.28
N LEU A 230 6.31 4.99 -6.22
CA LEU A 230 5.93 4.47 -7.53
C LEU A 230 7.14 3.94 -8.32
N SER A 231 8.30 4.58 -8.19
CA SER A 231 9.52 4.20 -8.92
C SER A 231 10.11 2.85 -8.50
N GLY A 232 9.86 2.41 -7.27
CA GLY A 232 10.45 1.19 -6.71
C GLY A 232 11.99 1.18 -6.69
N ILE A 233 12.63 2.35 -6.75
CA ILE A 233 14.09 2.48 -6.90
C ILE A 233 14.87 2.04 -5.64
N ALA A 234 14.22 2.05 -4.48
CA ALA A 234 14.73 1.45 -3.26
C ALA A 234 13.59 0.82 -2.45
N ARG A 235 13.98 0.05 -1.43
CA ARG A 235 13.05 -0.68 -0.54
C ARG A 235 12.61 0.14 0.67
N THR A 236 13.32 1.23 0.96
CA THR A 236 13.01 2.17 2.03
C THR A 236 12.77 3.56 1.44
N SER A 237 11.90 4.34 2.07
CA SER A 237 11.62 5.73 1.67
C SER A 237 12.88 6.60 1.69
N GLU A 238 13.73 6.44 2.70
CA GLU A 238 14.99 7.16 2.83
C GLU A 238 15.98 6.80 1.70
N GLY A 239 16.16 5.50 1.44
CA GLY A 239 17.02 5.04 0.34
C GLY A 239 16.47 5.47 -1.02
N ALA A 240 15.14 5.53 -1.16
CA ALA A 240 14.51 5.95 -2.40
C ALA A 240 14.65 7.46 -2.60
N ARG A 241 14.51 8.28 -1.54
CA ARG A 241 14.84 9.72 -1.56
C ARG A 241 16.28 9.96 -1.98
N GLN A 242 17.24 9.28 -1.36
CA GLN A 242 18.66 9.43 -1.69
C GLN A 242 18.92 9.16 -3.18
N LYS A 243 18.36 8.07 -3.72
CA LYS A 243 18.54 7.73 -5.15
C LYS A 243 17.82 8.69 -6.09
N VAL A 244 16.65 9.21 -5.71
CA VAL A 244 15.93 10.22 -6.48
C VAL A 244 16.69 11.54 -6.50
N GLU A 245 17.28 11.98 -5.38
CA GLU A 245 18.14 13.17 -5.37
C GLU A 245 19.38 12.98 -6.25
N MET A 246 20.02 11.81 -6.21
CA MET A 246 21.12 11.49 -7.14
C MET A 246 20.68 11.55 -8.61
N LEU A 247 19.45 11.13 -8.93
CA LEU A 247 18.90 11.23 -10.28
C LEU A 247 18.62 12.68 -10.68
N LYS A 248 18.05 13.49 -9.78
CA LYS A 248 17.83 14.92 -9.99
C LYS A 248 19.15 15.65 -10.22
N ASP A 249 20.19 15.36 -9.45
CA ASP A 249 21.52 15.95 -9.63
C ASP A 249 22.12 15.64 -11.00
N CYS A 250 21.81 14.47 -11.56
CA CYS A 250 22.35 14.02 -12.84
C CYS A 250 21.53 14.47 -14.06
N LEU A 251 20.20 14.57 -13.92
CA LEU A 251 19.26 14.80 -15.02
C LEU A 251 18.63 16.20 -14.99
N GLY A 252 18.75 16.92 -13.88
CA GLY A 252 18.09 18.20 -13.63
C GLY A 252 16.57 18.09 -13.76
N ASP A 253 15.94 19.14 -14.27
CA ASP A 253 14.49 19.24 -14.48
C ASP A 253 13.92 18.15 -15.42
N SER A 254 14.80 17.52 -16.22
CA SER A 254 14.41 16.41 -17.11
C SER A 254 13.97 15.17 -16.33
N PHE A 255 14.44 14.98 -15.09
CA PHE A 255 14.01 13.84 -14.27
C PHE A 255 12.54 13.94 -13.91
N SER A 256 12.07 15.08 -13.41
CA SER A 256 10.67 15.26 -13.03
C SER A 256 9.75 15.12 -14.24
N ALA A 257 10.13 15.73 -15.37
CA ALA A 257 9.37 15.60 -16.62
C ALA A 257 9.29 14.15 -17.11
N PHE A 258 10.37 13.38 -16.99
CA PHE A 258 10.41 11.97 -17.36
C PHE A 258 9.67 11.07 -16.37
N ALA A 259 9.84 11.30 -15.07
CA ALA A 259 9.24 10.48 -14.01
C ALA A 259 7.72 10.69 -13.93
N LEU A 260 7.23 11.89 -14.28
CA LEU A 260 5.81 12.18 -14.37
C LEU A 260 5.21 11.85 -15.75
N ASP A 261 6.01 11.49 -16.75
CA ASP A 261 5.48 11.13 -18.06
C ASP A 261 4.65 9.84 -17.95
N GLY A 262 3.42 9.89 -18.46
CA GLY A 262 2.42 8.83 -18.29
C GLY A 262 1.67 8.84 -16.95
N VAL A 263 1.97 9.78 -16.04
CA VAL A 263 1.33 9.90 -14.73
C VAL A 263 0.47 11.16 -14.64
N SER A 264 -0.76 11.02 -14.15
CA SER A 264 -1.65 12.12 -13.82
C SER A 264 -1.67 12.34 -12.30
N PRO A 265 -1.28 13.52 -11.80
CA PRO A 265 -1.32 13.80 -10.37
C PRO A 265 -2.76 14.03 -9.91
N GLY A 266 -3.23 13.18 -9.00
CA GLY A 266 -4.45 13.39 -8.22
C GLY A 266 -4.15 13.94 -6.82
N GLU A 267 -5.17 14.43 -6.12
CA GLU A 267 -5.01 14.93 -4.75
C GLU A 267 -4.53 13.85 -3.79
N LEU A 268 -4.95 12.59 -3.95
CA LEU A 268 -4.65 11.50 -3.00
C LEU A 268 -3.69 10.44 -3.55
N VAL A 269 -3.63 10.30 -4.88
CA VAL A 269 -2.84 9.28 -5.57
C VAL A 269 -2.32 9.80 -6.89
N LEU A 270 -1.27 9.16 -7.39
CA LEU A 270 -0.83 9.29 -8.78
C LEU A 270 -1.51 8.22 -9.63
N GLU A 271 -2.21 8.61 -10.69
CA GLU A 271 -2.80 7.70 -11.68
C GLU A 271 -1.88 7.53 -12.89
N GLY A 272 -1.97 6.41 -13.57
CA GLY A 272 -1.15 6.00 -14.69
C GLY A 272 0.09 5.20 -14.30
N SER A 273 0.88 4.86 -15.31
CA SER A 273 2.15 4.16 -15.17
C SER A 273 3.30 5.11 -15.52
N SER A 274 4.22 5.28 -14.58
CA SER A 274 5.44 6.06 -14.84
C SER A 274 6.43 5.23 -15.65
N LEU A 275 7.03 5.83 -16.68
CA LEU A 275 8.21 5.28 -17.35
C LEU A 275 9.35 4.99 -16.36
N ALA A 276 9.48 5.78 -15.29
CA ALA A 276 10.44 5.52 -14.22
C ALA A 276 10.11 4.21 -13.49
N SER A 277 8.84 3.94 -13.16
CA SER A 277 8.42 2.67 -12.55
C SER A 277 8.69 1.47 -13.44
N MET A 278 8.44 1.59 -14.74
CA MET A 278 8.71 0.50 -15.68
C MET A 278 10.21 0.19 -15.80
N MET A 279 11.08 1.20 -15.75
CA MET A 279 12.52 0.98 -15.86
C MET A 279 13.20 0.60 -14.54
N TYR A 280 12.90 1.31 -13.45
CA TYR A 280 13.53 1.06 -12.16
C TYR A 280 12.86 -0.11 -11.43
N GLY A 281 11.55 -0.32 -11.60
CA GLY A 281 10.85 -1.47 -11.04
C GLY A 281 11.28 -2.81 -11.65
N SER A 282 11.73 -2.82 -12.92
CA SER A 282 12.12 -4.04 -13.66
C SER A 282 13.60 -4.41 -13.54
N THR A 283 14.45 -3.51 -13.04
CA THR A 283 15.90 -3.75 -12.95
C THR A 283 16.33 -4.06 -11.52
N SER A 284 16.57 -5.34 -11.20
CA SER A 284 17.26 -5.81 -9.99
C SER A 284 16.56 -5.52 -8.62
N PRO A 285 16.66 -6.42 -7.62
CA PRO A 285 16.26 -6.14 -6.22
C PRO A 285 17.07 -5.03 -5.56
N GLU A 286 18.25 -4.77 -6.09
CA GLU A 286 19.21 -3.80 -5.60
C GLU A 286 19.72 -3.03 -6.82
N ILE A 287 19.22 -1.81 -6.99
CA ILE A 287 19.77 -0.86 -7.95
C ILE A 287 20.89 -0.13 -7.22
N GLY A 288 22.14 -0.42 -7.58
CA GLY A 288 23.29 0.32 -7.09
C GLY A 288 23.39 1.69 -7.76
N GLU A 289 24.20 2.59 -7.21
CA GLU A 289 24.40 3.93 -7.76
C GLU A 289 24.82 3.92 -9.25
N LYS A 290 25.63 2.93 -9.65
CA LYS A 290 26.06 2.76 -11.04
C LYS A 290 24.90 2.40 -11.99
N ASP A 291 23.93 1.63 -11.51
CA ASP A 291 22.76 1.22 -12.29
C ASP A 291 21.81 2.40 -12.46
N VAL A 292 21.60 3.18 -11.39
CA VAL A 292 20.84 4.44 -11.41
C VAL A 292 21.36 5.37 -12.51
N LEU A 293 22.68 5.61 -12.54
CA LEU A 293 23.33 6.48 -13.52
C LEU A 293 23.27 5.93 -14.96
N LEU A 294 23.34 4.61 -15.12
CA LEU A 294 23.29 3.96 -16.44
C LEU A 294 21.88 4.04 -17.02
N LEU A 295 20.86 3.84 -16.19
CA LEU A 295 19.45 4.03 -16.56
C LEU A 295 19.17 5.50 -16.88
N ALA A 296 19.62 6.44 -16.05
CA ALA A 296 19.49 7.88 -16.30
C ALA A 296 20.07 8.30 -17.66
N ARG A 297 21.26 7.80 -18.02
CA ARG A 297 21.86 8.08 -19.34
C ARG A 297 21.09 7.45 -20.49
N SER A 298 20.49 6.28 -20.27
CA SER A 298 19.68 5.61 -21.28
C SER A 298 18.40 6.39 -21.56
N VAL A 299 17.80 7.01 -20.54
CA VAL A 299 16.65 7.92 -20.68
C VAL A 299 16.96 9.13 -21.54
N MET A 300 18.10 9.79 -21.31
CA MET A 300 18.51 10.96 -22.10
C MET A 300 18.72 10.65 -23.59
N MET A 301 18.85 9.37 -23.95
CA MET A 301 19.00 8.90 -25.33
C MET A 301 17.68 8.45 -25.97
N LEU A 302 16.57 8.43 -25.21
CA LEU A 302 15.25 8.12 -25.76
C LEU A 302 14.64 9.38 -26.41
N PRO A 303 14.08 9.27 -27.63
CA PRO A 303 13.34 10.37 -28.22
C PRO A 303 12.08 10.64 -27.39
N ILE A 304 11.92 11.88 -26.90
CA ILE A 304 10.70 12.33 -26.20
C ILE A 304 9.53 12.22 -27.19
N GLY A 305 8.67 11.22 -27.01
CA GLY A 305 7.62 10.85 -27.94
C GLY A 305 6.51 11.89 -27.97
N GLY A 306 6.46 12.69 -29.04
CA GLY A 306 5.23 13.37 -29.45
C GLY A 306 4.18 12.33 -29.84
N ARG A 307 2.94 12.51 -29.34
CA ARG A 307 1.71 11.75 -29.65
C ARG A 307 1.82 10.83 -30.88
N ALA A 308 1.96 9.52 -30.62
CA ALA A 308 1.67 8.50 -31.61
C ALA A 308 0.66 7.53 -31.00
N THR A 309 -0.48 7.39 -31.68
CA THR A 309 -1.52 6.37 -31.43
C THR A 309 -0.91 4.97 -31.38
N PRO A 310 -1.37 4.08 -30.49
CA PRO A 310 -0.78 2.75 -30.37
C PRO A 310 -1.22 1.87 -31.54
N ASP A 311 -0.26 1.38 -32.31
CA ASP A 311 -0.44 0.20 -33.16
C ASP A 311 0.09 -1.01 -32.36
N PRO A 312 -0.66 -2.12 -32.22
CA PRO A 312 -0.28 -3.22 -31.34
C PRO A 312 0.69 -4.14 -32.08
N GLY A 313 1.99 -3.86 -31.98
CA GLY A 313 3.00 -4.72 -32.57
C GLY A 313 4.44 -4.24 -32.36
N ASP A 314 5.15 -4.97 -31.51
CA ASP A 314 6.58 -5.23 -31.55
C ASP A 314 7.62 -4.15 -31.20
N GLY A 315 8.51 -4.53 -30.27
CA GLY A 315 9.96 -4.34 -30.45
C GLY A 315 10.71 -3.62 -29.34
N PHE A 316 10.07 -2.72 -28.59
CA PHE A 316 10.81 -1.80 -27.71
C PHE A 316 11.40 -2.47 -26.47
N LEU A 317 10.61 -3.28 -25.75
CA LEU A 317 11.08 -3.98 -24.55
C LEU A 317 12.11 -5.08 -24.88
N GLN A 318 11.95 -5.81 -25.99
CA GLN A 318 12.93 -6.81 -26.40
C GLN A 318 14.31 -6.22 -26.75
N ALA A 319 14.35 -5.02 -27.34
CA ALA A 319 15.60 -4.36 -27.69
C ALA A 319 16.36 -3.84 -26.46
N LEU A 320 15.64 -3.33 -25.44
CA LEU A 320 16.24 -2.80 -24.21
C LEU A 320 16.76 -3.94 -23.30
N PHE A 321 15.96 -4.99 -23.09
CA PHE A 321 16.32 -6.12 -22.24
C PHE A 321 17.27 -7.13 -22.93
N GLY A 322 17.27 -7.20 -24.26
CA GLY A 322 18.19 -8.04 -25.03
C GLY A 322 19.67 -7.61 -24.92
N ARG A 323 19.93 -6.30 -24.77
CA ARG A 323 21.31 -5.78 -24.60
C ARG A 323 21.86 -5.95 -23.19
N LEU A 324 21.00 -5.99 -22.16
CA LEU A 324 21.41 -6.20 -20.78
C LEU A 324 21.75 -7.66 -20.47
N ARG A 325 21.08 -8.63 -21.12
CA ARG A 325 21.43 -10.07 -20.98
C ARG A 325 22.82 -10.41 -21.51
N HIS A 326 23.33 -9.72 -22.53
CA HIS A 326 24.65 -10.02 -23.11
C HIS A 326 25.85 -9.54 -22.27
N ARG A 327 25.66 -8.68 -21.24
CA ARG A 327 26.75 -8.23 -20.37
C ARG A 327 27.00 -9.10 -19.14
N ARG A 328 26.10 -10.02 -18.79
CA ARG A 328 26.29 -10.96 -17.65
C ARG A 328 27.03 -12.25 -18.03
N ALA A 329 27.33 -12.49 -19.30
CA ALA A 329 28.10 -13.66 -19.76
C ALA A 329 29.62 -13.42 -19.83
N SER A 330 30.10 -12.25 -19.39
CA SER A 330 31.52 -11.88 -19.41
C SER A 330 31.89 -11.12 -18.13
N SER A 331 31.86 -11.83 -17.00
CA SER A 331 32.49 -11.44 -15.74
C SER A 331 32.62 -12.67 -14.85
#